data_AF-A0A9P5LUU9-F1
#
_entry.id   AF-A0A9P5LUU9-F1
#
_cell.length_a   1.000
_cell.length_b   1.000
_cell.length_c   1.000
_cell.angle_alpha   90.00
_cell.angle_beta   90.00
_cell.angle_gamma   90.00
#
_symmetry.space_group_name_H-M   'P 1'
#
loop_
_entity.id
_entity.type
_entity.pdbx_description
1 polymer ?
#
loop_
_entity_poly.entity_id
_entity_poly.type
_entity_poly.pdbx_seq_one_letter_code
_entity_poly.pdbx_strand_id
1 'polypeptide(L)'
;MSSQTEIKTKATIFSPRMSRKPPFTAEVQGIPQVSGETIPRRNVQYPDLLSHPELGIETVFDVIQRSSRRFGNARALGSRKLIKKHEETKKIKKIINGQTQELDKVWTYFEMSGYEYLSFKEYEATVLSVGAGLRKLGLIKDDRVHLFATTSAHWLSIAHGSMSQSMPIVTAYDTLGVEGLRHSLIQTKAKAIFLEPQLLKTLLESLEDLKHIKYVIYNTDGDTELSLSSIKELKKATVT
;
A
#
# COMPACT_ATOMS: atom_id res chain seq x y z
N MET A 1 -18.09 -36.53 -33.27
CA MET A 1 -16.88 -35.96 -32.63
C MET A 1 -17.02 -34.45 -32.75
N SER A 2 -17.12 -33.60 -31.73
CA SER A 2 -16.63 -33.62 -30.36
C SER A 2 -17.59 -32.76 -29.52
N SER A 3 -18.12 -33.27 -28.41
CA SER A 3 -18.91 -32.46 -27.47
C SER A 3 -17.94 -31.63 -26.62
N GLN A 4 -17.94 -30.31 -26.80
CA GLN A 4 -17.23 -29.40 -25.92
C GLN A 4 -17.85 -29.52 -24.52
N THR A 5 -17.07 -30.08 -23.60
CA THR A 5 -17.47 -30.23 -22.21
C THR A 5 -17.17 -28.90 -21.53
N GLU A 6 -18.20 -28.09 -21.29
CA GLU A 6 -18.09 -26.88 -20.47
C GLU A 6 -17.58 -27.25 -19.07
N ILE A 7 -16.36 -26.82 -18.75
CA ILE A 7 -15.81 -26.93 -17.41
C ILE A 7 -16.54 -25.90 -16.54
N LYS A 8 -17.62 -26.33 -15.87
CA LYS A 8 -18.27 -25.54 -14.81
C LYS A 8 -17.30 -25.39 -13.63
N THR A 9 -16.54 -24.31 -13.60
CA THR A 9 -15.84 -23.85 -12.40
C THR A 9 -16.88 -23.58 -11.31
N LYS A 10 -17.00 -24.47 -10.32
CA LYS A 10 -17.79 -24.24 -9.11
C LYS A 10 -17.29 -22.95 -8.47
N ALA A 11 -18.09 -21.89 -8.52
CA ALA A 11 -17.84 -20.67 -7.78
C ALA A 11 -17.76 -21.05 -6.29
N THR A 12 -16.58 -20.90 -5.69
CA THR A 12 -16.42 -21.10 -4.25
C THR A 12 -17.08 -19.91 -3.56
N ILE A 13 -18.29 -20.11 -3.04
CA ILE A 13 -19.01 -19.09 -2.28
C ILE A 13 -18.43 -19.06 -0.88
N PHE A 14 -17.71 -17.99 -0.55
CA PHE A 14 -17.27 -17.73 0.81
C PHE A 14 -18.42 -17.10 1.59
N SER A 15 -19.21 -17.92 2.27
CA SER A 15 -20.21 -17.41 3.21
C SER A 15 -19.53 -17.15 4.57
N PRO A 16 -19.66 -15.93 5.14
CA PRO A 16 -19.19 -15.68 6.49
C PRO A 16 -19.94 -16.62 7.43
N ARG A 17 -19.20 -17.50 8.11
CA ARG A 17 -19.74 -18.43 9.10
C ARG A 17 -18.87 -18.40 10.34
N MET A 18 -19.49 -18.55 11.49
CA MET A 18 -18.77 -18.75 12.74
C MET A 18 -18.04 -20.09 12.66
N SER A 19 -16.71 -20.04 12.44
CA SER A 19 -15.86 -21.22 12.27
C SER A 19 -15.39 -21.81 13.60
N ARG A 20 -15.52 -21.05 14.70
CA ARG A 20 -15.08 -21.43 16.05
C ARG A 20 -16.18 -21.11 17.05
N LYS A 21 -16.29 -21.91 18.11
CA LYS A 21 -17.25 -21.68 19.19
C LYS A 21 -16.64 -20.73 20.24
N PRO A 22 -17.42 -19.80 20.80
CA PRO A 22 -16.99 -19.01 21.95
C PRO A 22 -16.78 -19.89 23.20
N PRO A 23 -16.06 -19.42 24.22
CA PRO A 23 -15.44 -18.10 24.32
C PRO A 23 -14.17 -17.97 23.47
N PHE A 24 -13.97 -16.82 22.80
CA PHE A 24 -12.74 -16.55 22.03
C PHE A 24 -11.62 -15.98 22.88
N THR A 25 -11.97 -15.34 23.99
CA THR A 25 -11.03 -14.79 24.97
C THR A 25 -11.43 -15.18 26.38
N ALA A 26 -10.42 -15.36 27.25
CA ALA A 26 -10.58 -15.58 28.69
C ALA A 26 -9.77 -14.55 29.47
N GLU A 27 -10.17 -14.31 30.71
CA GLU A 27 -9.44 -13.45 31.64
C GLU A 27 -8.09 -14.08 32.01
N VAL A 28 -7.06 -13.24 32.11
CA VAL A 28 -5.75 -13.67 32.56
C VAL A 28 -5.80 -13.99 34.04
N GLN A 29 -5.47 -15.23 34.40
CA GLN A 29 -5.42 -15.66 35.79
C GLN A 29 -4.23 -15.02 36.53
N GLY A 30 -4.42 -14.73 37.82
CA GLY A 30 -3.33 -14.23 38.69
C GLY A 30 -3.01 -12.74 38.56
N ILE A 31 -3.81 -11.96 37.83
CA ILE A 31 -3.65 -10.51 37.73
C ILE A 31 -4.50 -9.83 38.82
N PRO A 32 -3.93 -8.93 39.64
CA PRO A 32 -4.70 -8.17 40.62
C PRO A 32 -5.70 -7.24 39.92
N GLN A 33 -6.92 -7.16 40.45
CA GLN A 33 -7.94 -6.26 39.93
C GLN A 33 -7.60 -4.81 40.29
N VAL A 34 -7.45 -3.96 39.26
CA VAL A 34 -7.23 -2.51 39.42
C VAL A 34 -8.58 -1.80 39.37
N SER A 35 -8.83 -0.88 40.30
CA SER A 35 -10.07 -0.10 40.35
C SER A 35 -10.25 0.71 39.06
N GLY A 36 -11.40 0.57 38.40
CA GLY A 36 -11.70 1.22 37.13
C GLY A 36 -11.24 0.46 35.88
N GLU A 37 -10.54 -0.67 36.02
CA GLU A 37 -10.07 -1.49 34.90
C GLU A 37 -10.74 -2.86 34.88
N THR A 38 -10.80 -3.46 33.69
CA THR A 38 -11.19 -4.87 33.53
C THR A 38 -9.96 -5.75 33.58
N ILE A 39 -10.09 -6.99 34.06
CA ILE A 39 -8.99 -7.95 34.01
C ILE A 39 -8.60 -8.14 32.54
N PRO A 40 -7.30 -8.06 32.18
CA PRO A 40 -6.86 -8.29 30.82
C PRO A 40 -7.41 -9.62 30.28
N ARG A 41 -7.79 -9.64 29.00
CA ARG A 41 -8.30 -10.84 28.32
C ARG A 41 -7.34 -11.28 27.24
N ARG A 42 -7.16 -12.59 27.07
CA ARG A 42 -6.32 -13.20 26.01
C ARG A 42 -7.06 -14.26 25.23
N ASN A 43 -6.55 -14.58 24.04
CA ASN A 43 -7.10 -15.66 23.22
C ASN A 43 -7.03 -16.99 23.97
N VAL A 44 -8.14 -17.73 24.03
CA VAL A 44 -8.21 -19.02 24.77
C VAL A 44 -7.28 -20.10 24.22
N GLN A 45 -6.88 -20.01 22.94
CA GLN A 45 -5.98 -20.98 22.31
C GLN A 45 -4.50 -20.70 22.60
N TYR A 46 -4.19 -19.49 23.03
CA TYR A 46 -2.82 -19.04 23.25
C TYR A 46 -2.74 -18.44 24.65
N PRO A 47 -2.69 -19.30 25.68
CA PRO A 47 -2.61 -18.85 27.06
C PRO A 47 -1.32 -18.06 27.32
N ASP A 48 -0.26 -18.29 26.53
CA ASP A 48 1.00 -17.55 26.65
C ASP A 48 1.16 -16.50 25.54
N LEU A 49 1.96 -15.47 25.81
CA LEU A 49 2.29 -14.46 24.82
C LEU A 49 3.17 -15.07 23.71
N LEU A 50 2.68 -15.03 22.47
CA LEU A 50 3.48 -15.37 21.31
C LEU A 50 4.26 -14.15 20.83
N SER A 51 5.59 -14.23 20.84
CA SER A 51 6.48 -13.19 20.30
C SER A 51 6.65 -13.27 18.79
N HIS A 52 6.42 -14.45 18.19
CA HIS A 52 6.53 -14.70 16.75
C HIS A 52 5.42 -15.62 16.24
N PRO A 53 5.07 -15.56 14.93
CA PRO A 53 4.03 -16.42 14.36
C PRO A 53 4.37 -17.92 14.37
N GLU A 54 5.63 -18.27 14.15
CA GLU A 54 6.20 -19.62 14.22
C GLU A 54 7.71 -19.51 14.48
N LEU A 55 8.34 -20.57 14.98
CA LEU A 55 9.78 -20.60 15.22
C LEU A 55 10.55 -20.29 13.92
N GLY A 56 11.50 -19.35 14.00
CA GLY A 56 12.31 -18.92 12.85
C GLY A 56 11.69 -17.80 12.01
N ILE A 57 10.61 -17.17 12.46
CA ILE A 57 10.11 -15.90 11.89
C ILE A 57 10.38 -14.78 12.90
N GLU A 58 11.43 -14.01 12.67
CA GLU A 58 11.83 -12.90 13.55
C GLU A 58 11.48 -11.54 12.94
N THR A 59 11.39 -11.48 11.61
CA THR A 59 11.18 -10.24 10.86
C THR A 59 10.00 -10.34 9.90
N VAL A 60 9.50 -9.19 9.45
CA VAL A 60 8.50 -9.14 8.37
C VAL A 60 9.05 -9.78 7.08
N PHE A 61 10.36 -9.66 6.83
CA PHE A 61 10.97 -10.29 5.67
C PHE A 61 10.97 -11.82 5.77
N ASP A 62 11.15 -12.39 6.97
CA ASP A 62 11.03 -13.84 7.18
C ASP A 62 9.63 -14.35 6.84
N VAL A 63 8.58 -13.55 7.10
CA VAL A 63 7.20 -13.87 6.69
C VAL A 63 7.11 -14.00 5.16
N ILE A 64 7.78 -13.13 4.40
CA ILE A 64 7.81 -13.18 2.94
C ILE A 64 8.54 -14.43 2.45
N GLN A 65 9.75 -14.67 2.94
CA GLN A 65 10.53 -15.85 2.54
C GLN A 65 9.81 -17.15 2.89
N ARG A 66 9.21 -17.20 4.08
CA ARG A 66 8.42 -18.34 4.52
C ARG A 66 7.19 -18.56 3.66
N SER A 67 6.49 -17.49 3.30
CA SER A 67 5.31 -17.57 2.44
C SER A 67 5.67 -18.07 1.04
N SER A 68 6.80 -17.61 0.49
CA SER A 68 7.37 -18.15 -0.76
C SER A 68 7.69 -19.64 -0.66
N ARG A 69 8.43 -20.07 0.38
CA ARG A 69 8.75 -21.50 0.60
C ARG A 69 7.51 -22.38 0.74
N ARG A 70 6.48 -21.91 1.46
CA ARG A 70 5.29 -22.70 1.76
C ARG A 70 4.27 -22.75 0.63
N PHE A 71 4.04 -21.62 -0.04
CA PHE A 71 2.93 -21.46 -0.98
C PHE A 71 3.38 -21.41 -2.45
N GLY A 72 4.67 -21.18 -2.72
CA GLY A 72 5.30 -21.30 -4.03
C GLY A 72 4.55 -20.53 -5.12
N ASN A 73 3.95 -21.28 -6.05
CA ASN A 73 3.26 -20.74 -7.23
C ASN A 73 1.79 -20.34 -6.97
N ALA A 74 1.29 -20.44 -5.74
CA ALA A 74 -0.06 -19.98 -5.41
C ALA A 74 -0.18 -18.45 -5.56
N ARG A 75 -1.39 -17.98 -5.90
CA ARG A 75 -1.69 -16.55 -6.11
C ARG A 75 -1.50 -15.77 -4.80
N ALA A 76 -0.55 -14.84 -4.78
CA ALA A 76 -0.19 -14.04 -3.61
C ALA A 76 -0.71 -12.61 -3.68
N LEU A 77 -0.46 -11.93 -4.81
CA LEU A 77 -0.72 -10.51 -4.95
C LEU A 77 -1.46 -10.24 -6.25
N GLY A 78 -2.72 -9.81 -6.15
CA GLY A 78 -3.59 -9.54 -7.28
C GLY A 78 -3.64 -8.05 -7.62
N SER A 79 -3.56 -7.72 -8.91
CA SER A 79 -3.73 -6.35 -9.41
C SER A 79 -4.58 -6.35 -10.69
N ARG A 80 -5.10 -5.18 -11.05
CA ARG A 80 -5.82 -4.95 -12.32
C ARG A 80 -5.12 -3.82 -13.06
N LYS A 81 -4.97 -3.97 -14.36
CA LYS A 81 -4.42 -2.94 -15.24
C LYS A 81 -5.55 -2.05 -15.74
N LEU A 82 -5.25 -0.77 -15.93
CA LEU A 82 -6.16 0.11 -16.65
C LEU A 82 -6.16 -0.28 -18.13
N ILE A 83 -7.33 -0.59 -18.67
CA ILE A 83 -7.55 -0.82 -20.11
C ILE A 83 -7.86 0.51 -20.79
N LYS A 84 -8.85 1.23 -20.26
CA LYS A 84 -9.33 2.45 -20.89
C LYS A 84 -9.96 3.39 -19.87
N LYS A 85 -9.69 4.68 -20.04
CA LYS A 85 -10.39 5.77 -19.36
C LYS A 85 -11.53 6.25 -20.25
N HIS A 86 -12.73 6.29 -19.71
CA HIS A 86 -13.93 6.81 -20.36
C HIS A 86 -14.33 8.13 -19.70
N GLU A 87 -14.60 9.16 -20.49
CA GLU A 87 -15.04 10.46 -20.01
C GLU A 87 -16.43 10.77 -20.58
N GLU A 88 -17.38 11.03 -19.71
CA GLU A 88 -18.74 11.44 -20.07
C GLU A 88 -19.04 12.82 -19.50
N THR A 89 -19.30 13.80 -20.36
CA THR A 89 -19.77 15.11 -19.91
C THR A 89 -21.27 15.05 -19.64
N LYS A 90 -21.67 15.24 -18.39
CA LYS A 90 -23.09 15.34 -17.98
C LYS A 90 -23.38 16.76 -17.52
N LYS A 91 -24.45 17.33 -18.07
CA LYS A 91 -25.02 18.59 -17.58
C LYS A 91 -25.69 18.36 -16.23
N ILE A 92 -25.15 18.97 -15.19
CA ILE A 92 -25.75 18.99 -13.87
C ILE A 92 -26.37 20.35 -13.59
N LYS A 93 -27.61 20.35 -13.10
CA LYS A 93 -28.27 21.56 -12.63
C LYS A 93 -27.77 21.86 -11.22
N LYS A 94 -27.09 22.99 -11.04
CA LYS A 94 -26.66 23.48 -9.73
C LYS A 94 -27.35 24.81 -9.46
N ILE A 95 -27.97 24.94 -8.29
CA ILE A 95 -28.56 26.20 -7.86
C ILE A 95 -27.42 27.02 -7.24
N ILE A 96 -27.11 28.16 -7.85
CA ILE A 96 -26.13 29.13 -7.35
C ILE A 96 -26.88 30.45 -7.21
N ASN A 97 -26.92 31.01 -5.99
CA ASN A 97 -27.62 32.27 -5.69
C ASN A 97 -29.10 32.29 -6.13
N GLY A 98 -29.82 31.17 -6.00
CA GLY A 98 -31.24 31.07 -6.35
C GLY A 98 -31.54 30.92 -7.85
N GLN A 99 -30.54 30.96 -8.73
CA GLN A 99 -30.68 30.67 -10.15
C GLN A 99 -30.16 29.27 -10.48
N THR A 100 -30.90 28.54 -11.32
CA THR A 100 -30.48 27.23 -11.82
C THR A 100 -29.49 27.44 -12.97
N GLN A 101 -28.24 27.02 -12.78
CA GLN A 101 -27.22 26.98 -13.83
C GLN A 101 -26.96 25.54 -14.26
N GLU A 102 -26.87 25.31 -15.57
CA GLU A 102 -26.34 24.06 -16.12
C GLU A 102 -24.81 24.14 -16.14
N LEU A 103 -24.17 23.25 -15.39
CA LEU A 103 -22.72 23.09 -15.38
C LEU A 103 -22.36 21.75 -16.00
N ASP A 104 -21.40 21.77 -16.92
CA ASP A 104 -20.82 20.56 -17.47
C ASP A 104 -19.93 19.90 -16.41
N LYS A 105 -20.28 18.68 -16.01
CA LYS A 105 -19.46 17.85 -15.13
C LYS A 105 -18.98 16.63 -15.90
N VAL A 106 -17.66 16.52 -16.05
CA VAL A 106 -17.02 15.34 -16.61
C VAL A 106 -17.04 14.23 -15.57
N TRP A 107 -17.61 13.08 -15.94
CA TRP A 107 -17.55 11.84 -15.20
C TRP A 107 -16.48 10.95 -15.79
N THR A 108 -15.58 10.46 -14.95
CA THR A 108 -14.51 9.57 -15.37
C THR A 108 -14.82 8.15 -14.90
N TYR A 109 -14.82 7.20 -15.84
CA TYR A 109 -14.96 5.77 -15.58
C TYR A 109 -13.70 5.04 -16.04
N PHE A 110 -13.18 4.15 -15.20
CA PHE A 110 -12.00 3.36 -15.50
C PHE A 110 -12.40 1.93 -15.85
N GLU A 111 -12.17 1.55 -17.10
CA GLU A 111 -12.26 0.16 -17.55
C GLU A 111 -10.96 -0.55 -17.16
N MET A 112 -11.09 -1.56 -16.31
CA MET A 112 -9.96 -2.27 -15.72
C MET A 112 -9.95 -3.74 -16.21
N SER A 113 -8.77 -4.32 -16.37
CA SER A 113 -8.59 -5.73 -16.78
C SER A 113 -9.18 -6.72 -15.79
N GLY A 114 -9.15 -8.01 -16.13
CA GLY A 114 -9.24 -9.07 -15.13
C GLY A 114 -8.07 -8.99 -14.14
N TYR A 115 -8.19 -9.69 -13.01
CA TYR A 115 -7.09 -9.77 -12.05
C TYR A 115 -5.92 -10.57 -12.62
N GLU A 116 -4.74 -9.98 -12.60
CA GLU A 116 -3.46 -10.65 -12.76
C GLU A 116 -2.85 -10.89 -11.38
N TYR A 117 -2.05 -11.95 -11.24
CA TYR A 117 -1.49 -12.33 -9.95
C TYR A 117 0.00 -12.62 -10.07
N LEU A 118 0.76 -12.08 -9.11
CA LEU A 118 2.06 -12.62 -8.77
C LEU A 118 1.88 -13.80 -7.82
N SER A 119 2.64 -14.86 -8.05
CA SER A 119 2.80 -15.94 -7.09
C SER A 119 3.62 -15.51 -5.88
N PHE A 120 3.61 -16.30 -4.80
CA PHE A 120 4.45 -16.00 -3.63
C PHE A 120 5.95 -15.99 -3.98
N LYS A 121 6.37 -16.89 -4.87
CA LYS A 121 7.77 -16.95 -5.36
C LYS A 121 8.15 -15.75 -6.21
N GLU A 122 7.30 -15.36 -7.15
CA GLU A 122 7.53 -14.15 -7.96
C GLU A 122 7.54 -12.90 -7.09
N TYR A 123 6.64 -12.83 -6.10
CA TYR A 123 6.58 -11.69 -5.20
C TYR A 123 7.83 -11.56 -4.32
N GLU A 124 8.36 -12.66 -3.77
CA GLU A 124 9.65 -12.64 -3.06
C GLU A 124 10.78 -12.13 -3.96
N ALA A 125 10.85 -12.58 -5.21
CA ALA A 125 11.85 -12.12 -6.17
C ALA A 125 11.71 -10.62 -6.48
N THR A 126 10.48 -10.11 -6.60
CA THR A 126 10.20 -8.68 -6.73
C THR A 126 10.66 -7.90 -5.50
N VAL A 127 10.34 -8.36 -4.30
CA VAL A 127 10.75 -7.73 -3.03
C VAL A 127 12.28 -7.62 -2.92
N LEU A 128 13.00 -8.70 -3.25
CA LEU A 128 14.47 -8.72 -3.27
C LEU A 128 15.04 -7.75 -4.30
N SER A 129 14.44 -7.70 -5.50
CA SER A 129 14.87 -6.79 -6.57
C SER A 129 14.69 -5.33 -6.19
N VAL A 130 13.56 -5.01 -5.55
CA VAL A 130 13.27 -3.65 -5.04
C VAL A 130 14.27 -3.27 -3.93
N GLY A 131 14.50 -4.16 -2.97
CA GLY A 131 15.51 -3.93 -1.91
C GLY A 131 16.90 -3.69 -2.48
N ALA A 132 17.32 -4.50 -3.46
CA ALA A 132 18.59 -4.31 -4.17
C ALA A 132 18.64 -2.98 -4.94
N GLY A 133 17.53 -2.56 -5.56
CA GLY A 133 17.39 -1.26 -6.20
C GLY A 133 17.59 -0.09 -5.23
N LEU A 134 16.97 -0.13 -4.05
CA LEU A 134 17.15 0.88 -3.00
C LEU A 134 18.61 0.94 -2.52
N ARG A 135 19.27 -0.21 -2.36
CA ARG A 135 20.71 -0.27 -2.06
C ARG A 135 21.56 0.33 -3.18
N LYS A 136 21.21 0.07 -4.45
CA LYS A 136 21.91 0.62 -5.62
C LYS A 136 21.77 2.15 -5.71
N LEU A 137 20.63 2.70 -5.27
CA LEU A 137 20.43 4.13 -5.08
C LEU A 137 21.23 4.69 -3.88
N GLY A 138 21.91 3.86 -3.10
CA GLY A 138 22.75 4.29 -1.99
C GLY A 138 21.98 4.50 -0.68
N LEU A 139 20.77 3.97 -0.54
CA LEU A 139 20.13 3.86 0.77
C LEU A 139 20.86 2.81 1.62
N ILE A 140 20.96 3.06 2.92
CA ILE A 140 21.59 2.18 3.90
C ILE A 140 20.60 1.72 4.97
N LYS A 141 21.05 0.84 5.88
CA LYS A 141 20.25 0.46 7.05
C LYS A 141 19.81 1.73 7.80
N ASP A 142 18.59 1.71 8.32
CA ASP A 142 17.95 2.80 9.07
C ASP A 142 17.61 4.07 8.26
N ASP A 143 18.01 4.17 6.98
CA ASP A 143 17.44 5.16 6.06
C ASP A 143 15.94 4.88 5.89
N ARG A 144 15.13 5.95 5.90
CA ARG A 144 13.67 5.85 5.81
C ARG A 144 13.19 6.00 4.37
N VAL A 145 12.22 5.15 4.00
CA VAL A 145 11.51 5.22 2.72
C VAL A 145 10.07 5.66 2.99
N HIS A 146 9.70 6.81 2.44
CA HIS A 146 8.36 7.38 2.57
C HIS A 146 7.44 6.83 1.49
N LEU A 147 6.22 6.45 1.85
CA LEU A 147 5.21 5.88 0.97
C LEU A 147 4.00 6.81 0.97
N PHE A 148 3.87 7.61 -0.08
CA PHE A 148 2.78 8.55 -0.29
C PHE A 148 1.97 8.13 -1.52
N ALA A 149 1.18 7.07 -1.34
CA ALA A 149 0.44 6.40 -2.41
C ALA A 149 -0.70 5.57 -1.81
N THR A 150 -1.64 5.16 -2.67
CA THR A 150 -2.68 4.19 -2.30
C THR A 150 -2.08 2.78 -2.18
N THR A 151 -2.79 1.89 -1.50
CA THR A 151 -2.38 0.48 -1.39
C THR A 151 -2.42 -0.18 -2.77
N SER A 152 -1.24 -0.54 -3.28
CA SER A 152 -1.05 -1.21 -4.56
C SER A 152 -0.01 -2.32 -4.46
N ALA A 153 0.13 -3.11 -5.53
CA ALA A 153 1.19 -4.11 -5.60
C ALA A 153 2.59 -3.47 -5.52
N HIS A 154 2.76 -2.29 -6.12
CA HIS A 154 3.99 -1.49 -6.03
C HIS A 154 4.25 -0.98 -4.62
N TRP A 155 3.21 -0.45 -3.96
CA TRP A 155 3.31 0.00 -2.57
C TRP A 155 3.82 -1.11 -1.65
N LEU A 156 3.22 -2.30 -1.75
CA LEU A 156 3.61 -3.47 -0.96
C LEU A 156 5.03 -3.94 -1.30
N SER A 157 5.41 -3.88 -2.58
CA SER A 157 6.75 -4.25 -3.04
C SER A 157 7.82 -3.30 -2.52
N ILE A 158 7.59 -1.98 -2.54
CA ILE A 158 8.49 -0.98 -1.94
C ILE A 158 8.57 -1.17 -0.43
N ALA A 159 7.43 -1.39 0.24
CA ALA A 159 7.39 -1.58 1.68
C ALA A 159 8.22 -2.79 2.12
N HIS A 160 7.94 -3.97 1.57
CA HIS A 160 8.67 -5.20 1.91
C HIS A 160 10.12 -5.17 1.39
N GLY A 161 10.38 -4.54 0.24
CA GLY A 161 11.73 -4.36 -0.29
C GLY A 161 12.60 -3.53 0.65
N SER A 162 12.04 -2.45 1.21
CA SER A 162 12.69 -1.64 2.25
C SER A 162 12.98 -2.47 3.51
N MET A 163 11.99 -3.22 3.99
CA MET A 163 12.14 -4.08 5.18
C MET A 163 13.19 -5.17 5.01
N SER A 164 13.32 -5.74 3.80
CA SER A 164 14.38 -6.73 3.48
C SER A 164 15.80 -6.17 3.65
N GLN A 165 15.94 -4.84 3.65
CA GLN A 165 17.22 -4.13 3.77
C GLN A 165 17.36 -3.39 5.11
N SER A 166 16.49 -3.66 6.08
CA SER A 166 16.44 -2.96 7.37
C SER A 166 16.23 -1.45 7.22
N MET A 167 15.41 -1.04 6.25
CA MET A 167 14.99 0.35 6.05
C MET A 167 13.57 0.53 6.61
N PRO A 168 13.34 1.40 7.59
CA PRO A 168 12.01 1.70 8.08
C PRO A 168 11.17 2.38 7.00
N ILE A 169 9.88 2.04 6.95
CA ILE A 169 8.92 2.72 6.08
C ILE A 169 8.16 3.80 6.85
N VAL A 170 7.75 4.85 6.13
CA VAL A 170 6.91 5.93 6.65
C VAL A 170 5.71 6.05 5.73
N THR A 171 4.51 5.85 6.25
CA THR A 171 3.30 5.85 5.43
C THR A 171 2.57 7.18 5.55
N ALA A 172 2.22 7.79 4.42
CA ALA A 172 1.28 8.90 4.35
C ALA A 172 0.12 8.55 3.43
N TYR A 173 -1.09 8.81 3.91
CA TYR A 173 -2.29 8.69 3.09
C TYR A 173 -2.24 9.71 1.94
N ASP A 174 -2.73 9.32 0.78
CA ASP A 174 -2.88 10.16 -0.42
C ASP A 174 -3.77 11.40 -0.19
N THR A 175 -4.56 11.39 0.89
CA THR A 175 -5.48 12.45 1.32
C THR A 175 -4.91 13.41 2.38
N LEU A 176 -3.64 13.23 2.80
CA LEU A 176 -3.04 13.98 3.92
C LEU A 176 -2.90 15.50 3.66
N GLY A 177 -2.98 15.94 2.40
CA GLY A 177 -2.82 17.34 2.00
C GLY A 177 -1.39 17.86 2.17
N VAL A 178 -1.15 19.11 1.74
CA VAL A 178 0.19 19.72 1.71
C VAL A 178 0.80 19.86 3.11
N GLU A 179 0.06 20.45 4.06
CA GLU A 179 0.58 20.70 5.42
C GLU A 179 0.89 19.40 6.18
N GLY A 180 0.01 18.40 6.09
CA GLY A 180 0.22 17.12 6.74
C GLY A 180 1.40 16.35 6.12
N LEU A 181 1.53 16.39 4.80
CA LEU A 181 2.67 15.80 4.10
C LEU A 181 3.98 16.49 4.51
N ARG A 182 4.02 17.83 4.48
CA ARG A 182 5.17 18.64 4.91
C ARG A 182 5.60 18.27 6.33
N HIS A 183 4.66 18.22 7.28
CA HIS A 183 4.95 17.84 8.66
C HIS A 183 5.57 16.44 8.75
N SER A 184 4.97 15.46 8.06
CA SER A 184 5.48 14.08 8.01
C SER A 184 6.90 14.01 7.46
N LEU A 185 7.19 14.74 6.38
CA LEU A 185 8.50 14.73 5.73
C LEU A 185 9.59 15.36 6.60
N ILE A 186 9.29 16.44 7.32
CA ILE A 186 10.21 17.08 8.27
C ILE A 186 10.54 16.15 9.45
N GLN A 187 9.52 15.54 10.06
CA GLN A 187 9.69 14.65 11.21
C GLN A 187 10.49 13.40 10.85
N THR A 188 10.22 12.85 9.67
CA THR A 188 10.75 11.55 9.29
C THR A 188 12.09 11.64 8.59
N LYS A 189 12.44 12.77 7.96
CA LYS A 189 13.71 12.94 7.23
C LYS A 189 13.98 11.79 6.26
N ALA A 190 12.92 11.32 5.59
CA ALA A 190 13.02 10.21 4.65
C ALA A 190 13.96 10.56 3.49
N LYS A 191 14.77 9.58 3.09
CA LYS A 191 15.78 9.76 2.02
C LYS A 191 15.22 9.48 0.64
N ALA A 192 14.21 8.63 0.57
CA ALA A 192 13.46 8.36 -0.65
C ALA A 192 11.96 8.47 -0.37
N ILE A 193 11.19 8.84 -1.39
CA ILE A 193 9.73 8.81 -1.38
C ILE A 193 9.22 8.05 -2.60
N PHE A 194 8.26 7.16 -2.38
CA PHE A 194 7.45 6.51 -3.41
C PHE A 194 6.08 7.20 -3.48
N LEU A 195 5.61 7.56 -4.68
CA LEU A 195 4.32 8.20 -4.88
C LEU A 195 3.60 7.80 -6.17
N GLU A 196 2.29 8.01 -6.19
CA GLU A 196 1.51 7.97 -7.43
C GLU A 196 1.66 9.29 -8.20
N PRO A 197 1.77 9.30 -9.54
CA PRO A 197 2.07 10.50 -10.33
C PRO A 197 1.21 11.74 -10.02
N GLN A 198 -0.09 11.55 -9.79
CA GLN A 198 -1.04 12.61 -9.46
C GLN A 198 -0.74 13.32 -8.13
N LEU A 199 0.01 12.67 -7.24
CA LEU A 199 0.40 13.20 -5.93
C LEU A 199 1.67 14.06 -5.98
N LEU A 200 2.35 14.11 -7.14
CA LEU A 200 3.57 14.88 -7.29
C LEU A 200 3.36 16.37 -7.02
N LYS A 201 2.22 16.93 -7.43
CA LYS A 201 1.90 18.34 -7.19
C LYS A 201 1.89 18.66 -5.69
N THR A 202 1.21 17.83 -4.89
CA THR A 202 1.16 17.96 -3.42
C THR A 202 2.56 17.85 -2.81
N LEU A 203 3.40 16.95 -3.34
CA LEU A 203 4.81 16.88 -2.93
C LEU A 203 5.53 18.20 -3.22
N LEU A 204 5.48 18.71 -4.46
CA LEU A 204 6.15 19.94 -4.87
C LEU A 204 5.73 21.16 -4.02
N GLU A 205 4.43 21.27 -3.69
CA GLU A 205 3.92 22.32 -2.79
C GLU A 205 4.38 22.15 -1.32
N SER A 206 4.83 20.94 -0.97
CA SER A 206 5.43 20.63 0.33
C SER A 206 6.95 20.81 0.38
N LEU A 207 7.62 21.06 -0.77
CA LEU A 207 9.09 21.03 -0.91
C LEU A 207 9.85 22.27 -0.42
N GLU A 208 9.23 23.24 0.26
CA GLU A 208 9.95 24.48 0.66
C GLU A 208 11.22 24.22 1.49
N ASP A 209 11.32 23.11 2.23
CA ASP A 209 12.56 22.74 2.93
C ASP A 209 12.73 21.21 3.13
N LEU A 210 13.03 20.48 2.04
CA LEU A 210 13.19 19.01 2.08
C LEU A 210 14.55 18.53 1.59
N LYS A 211 15.61 19.06 2.21
CA LYS A 211 17.03 18.67 2.00
C LYS A 211 17.33 17.17 2.17
N HIS A 212 16.39 16.42 2.75
CA HIS A 212 16.57 15.01 3.07
C HIS A 212 16.13 14.07 1.94
N ILE A 213 15.15 14.45 1.11
CA ILE A 213 14.69 13.60 0.01
C ILE A 213 15.69 13.66 -1.13
N LYS A 214 16.38 12.55 -1.39
CA LYS A 214 17.33 12.41 -2.50
C LYS A 214 16.73 11.72 -3.71
N TYR A 215 15.72 10.88 -3.49
CA TYR A 215 15.12 10.05 -4.53
C TYR A 215 13.59 10.14 -4.50
N VAL A 216 13.02 10.37 -5.68
CA VAL A 216 11.58 10.30 -5.90
C VAL A 216 11.34 9.14 -6.85
N ILE A 217 10.62 8.14 -6.37
CA ILE A 217 10.23 6.92 -7.07
C ILE A 217 8.74 7.06 -7.34
N TYR A 218 8.28 6.75 -8.54
CA TYR A 218 6.87 6.88 -8.87
C TYR A 218 6.37 5.67 -9.65
N ASN A 219 5.08 5.40 -9.50
CA ASN A 219 4.38 4.35 -10.23
C ASN A 219 4.12 4.78 -11.68
N THR A 220 4.30 3.86 -12.63
CA THR A 220 4.08 4.10 -14.07
C THR A 220 2.86 3.36 -14.63
N ASP A 221 2.13 2.60 -13.80
CA ASP A 221 1.01 1.76 -14.25
C ASP A 221 -0.33 2.52 -14.35
N GLY A 222 -0.36 3.80 -13.97
CA GLY A 222 -1.55 4.65 -14.00
C GLY A 222 -1.78 5.37 -15.33
N ASP A 223 -2.88 6.13 -15.43
CA ASP A 223 -3.18 7.01 -16.58
C ASP A 223 -2.49 8.37 -16.51
N THR A 224 -1.90 8.69 -15.36
CA THR A 224 -1.30 9.98 -15.10
C THR A 224 0.19 9.93 -15.41
N GLU A 225 0.60 10.56 -16.49
CA GLU A 225 2.02 10.76 -16.79
C GLU A 225 2.57 11.98 -16.04
N LEU A 226 3.82 11.91 -15.63
CA LEU A 226 4.53 13.06 -15.09
C LEU A 226 4.87 14.05 -16.20
N SER A 227 4.43 15.29 -16.06
CA SER A 227 4.80 16.34 -17.02
C SER A 227 6.29 16.69 -16.89
N LEU A 228 6.90 17.06 -18.03
CA LEU A 228 8.29 17.54 -18.06
C LEU A 228 8.50 18.78 -17.18
N SER A 229 7.48 19.62 -16.99
CA SER A 229 7.56 20.77 -16.08
C SER A 229 7.69 20.33 -14.63
N SER A 230 6.87 19.38 -14.17
CA SER A 230 6.94 18.88 -12.81
C SER A 230 8.27 18.18 -12.52
N ILE A 231 8.84 17.45 -13.50
CA ILE A 231 10.18 16.86 -13.38
C ILE A 231 11.27 17.93 -13.26
N LYS A 232 11.16 19.02 -14.03
CA LYS A 232 12.11 20.15 -13.96
C LYS A 232 12.03 20.86 -12.61
N GLU A 233 10.82 21.08 -12.09
CA GLU A 233 10.60 21.67 -10.76
C GLU A 233 11.18 20.78 -9.65
N LEU A 234 10.95 19.47 -9.73
CA LEU A 234 11.51 18.51 -8.78
C LEU A 234 13.03 18.57 -8.72
N LYS A 235 13.68 18.61 -9.90
CA LYS A 235 15.14 18.71 -10.02
C LYS A 235 15.69 20.02 -9.47
N LYS A 236 14.96 21.13 -9.60
CA LYS A 236 15.37 22.40 -8.98
C LYS A 236 15.29 22.33 -7.46
N ALA A 237 14.23 21.74 -6.93
CA ALA A 237 14.00 21.64 -5.49
C ALA A 237 14.98 20.69 -4.76
N THR A 238 15.64 19.76 -5.48
CA THR A 238 16.61 18.81 -4.90
C THR A 238 18.08 19.23 -5.05
N VAL A 239 18.38 20.34 -5.74
CA VAL A 239 19.76 20.79 -6.05
C VAL A 239 20.26 21.91 -5.12
N THR A 240 19.43 22.38 -4.18
CA THR A 240 19.80 23.34 -3.11
C THR A 240 19.98 22.68 -1.77
#